data_AF-A0A2T2SJS3-F1
#
_entry.id   AF-A0A2T2SJS3-F1
#
_cell.length_a   1.000
_cell.length_b   1.000
_cell.length_c   1.000
_cell.angle_alpha   90.00
_cell.angle_beta   90.00
_cell.angle_gamma   90.00
#
_symmetry.space_group_name_H-M   'P 1'
#
loop_
_entity.id
_entity.type
_entity.pdbx_description
1 polymer ?
#
loop_
_entity_poly.entity_id
_entity_poly.type
_entity_poly.pdbx_seq_one_letter_code
_entity_poly.pdbx_strand_id
1 'polypeptide(L)'
;MPCDRERTVAFRAVQAAAELCQSVRADLGDDVLKKDDRTPVTVADFGSQALICRALQEAFPDDPVIGEEDSSALRDDENASVRDQLLAEVHDHHPHADAETVYDWIDHGTASGYSDRFWTLDPIDGTKGFVRGDQYAIALALLVDGEVQVAALCCPHLPNALGADPPETRGQAFLAVRGEGAVQKPVANDVAPTPIHTSDTIDPAQSRFCESFVSSHSSHDLAAQTGERLGITADSIRIDSQAKYAIVARGEAEIYLRLPRPGTTDYTE
;
A
#
# COMPACT_ATOMS: atom_id res chain seq x y z
N MET A 1 -1.66 20.59 -15.28
CA MET A 1 -1.51 21.07 -13.88
C MET A 1 -0.13 20.64 -13.38
N PRO A 2 0.41 21.23 -12.31
CA PRO A 2 1.61 20.72 -11.68
C PRO A 2 1.45 19.21 -11.36
N CYS A 3 2.48 18.40 -11.57
CA CYS A 3 2.50 16.98 -11.23
C CYS A 3 1.45 16.06 -11.92
N ASP A 4 0.78 16.49 -13.00
CA ASP A 4 -0.20 15.64 -13.71
C ASP A 4 0.42 14.36 -14.29
N ARG A 5 1.65 14.47 -14.79
CA ARG A 5 2.41 13.34 -15.34
C ARG A 5 2.75 12.36 -14.22
N GLU A 6 3.27 12.87 -13.11
CA GLU A 6 3.63 12.12 -11.90
C GLU A 6 2.43 11.36 -11.34
N ARG A 7 1.29 12.03 -11.14
CA ARG A 7 0.05 11.38 -10.69
C ARG A 7 -0.38 10.25 -11.63
N THR A 8 -0.30 10.48 -12.94
CA THR A 8 -0.72 9.50 -13.95
C THR A 8 0.19 8.28 -13.94
N VAL A 9 1.51 8.49 -13.88
CA VAL A 9 2.51 7.41 -13.81
C VAL A 9 2.35 6.64 -12.50
N ALA A 10 2.24 7.35 -11.37
CA ALA A 10 2.05 6.75 -10.06
C ALA A 10 0.81 5.85 -10.02
N PHE A 11 -0.33 6.33 -10.53
CA PHE A 11 -1.56 5.52 -10.61
C PHE A 11 -1.36 4.25 -11.43
N ARG A 12 -0.80 4.35 -12.64
CA ARG A 12 -0.58 3.18 -13.51
C ARG A 12 0.40 2.18 -12.90
N ALA A 13 1.44 2.68 -12.23
CA ALA A 13 2.44 1.86 -11.55
C ALA A 13 1.79 1.05 -10.41
N VAL A 14 1.06 1.71 -9.50
CA VAL A 14 0.39 1.00 -8.38
C VAL A 14 -0.78 0.13 -8.84
N GLN A 15 -1.39 0.43 -10.01
CA GLN A 15 -2.42 -0.41 -10.62
C GLN A 15 -1.83 -1.72 -11.14
N ALA A 16 -0.74 -1.67 -11.91
CA ALA A 16 -0.05 -2.87 -12.39
C ALA A 16 0.50 -3.72 -11.23
N ALA A 17 1.07 -3.09 -10.21
CA ALA A 17 1.49 -3.77 -8.99
C ALA A 17 0.32 -4.46 -8.27
N ALA A 18 -0.85 -3.81 -8.20
CA ALA A 18 -2.03 -4.40 -7.58
C ALA A 18 -2.56 -5.62 -8.34
N GLU A 19 -2.53 -5.58 -9.67
CA GLU A 19 -2.90 -6.71 -10.53
C GLU A 19 -1.97 -7.91 -10.28
N LEU A 20 -0.65 -7.68 -10.24
CA LEU A 20 0.34 -8.71 -9.89
C LEU A 20 0.09 -9.27 -8.49
N CYS A 21 -0.05 -8.42 -7.47
CA CYS A 21 -0.27 -8.86 -6.09
C CYS A 21 -1.59 -9.64 -5.93
N GLN A 22 -2.62 -9.31 -6.71
CA GLN A 22 -3.88 -10.07 -6.75
C GLN A 22 -3.70 -11.43 -7.44
N SER A 23 -2.91 -11.51 -8.51
CA SER A 23 -2.54 -12.76 -9.20
C SER A 23 -1.82 -13.73 -8.25
N VAL A 24 -0.72 -13.28 -7.64
CA VAL A 24 0.07 -14.06 -6.66
C VAL A 24 -0.82 -14.61 -5.55
N ARG A 25 -1.78 -13.80 -5.08
CA ARG A 25 -2.70 -14.19 -4.02
C ARG A 25 -3.83 -15.11 -4.49
N ALA A 26 -4.21 -15.09 -5.75
CA ALA A 26 -5.19 -16.02 -6.31
C ALA A 26 -4.59 -17.43 -6.47
N ASP A 27 -3.31 -17.51 -6.80
CA ASP A 27 -2.57 -18.77 -6.94
C ASP A 27 -2.26 -19.43 -5.58
N LEU A 28 -2.31 -18.64 -4.51
CA LEU A 28 -2.34 -19.12 -3.14
C LEU A 28 -3.67 -19.81 -2.82
N GLY A 29 -3.78 -21.10 -3.15
CA GLY A 29 -4.92 -21.89 -2.69
C GLY A 29 -5.13 -21.80 -1.17
N ASP A 30 -6.37 -22.00 -0.71
CA ASP A 30 -6.81 -21.82 0.70
C ASP A 30 -5.95 -22.54 1.76
N ASP A 31 -5.17 -23.55 1.38
CA ASP A 31 -4.34 -24.35 2.28
C ASP A 31 -2.91 -23.81 2.47
N VAL A 32 -2.42 -22.93 1.60
CA VAL A 32 -1.12 -22.24 1.78
C VAL A 32 -1.28 -21.04 2.70
N LEU A 33 -2.40 -20.32 2.65
CA LEU A 33 -2.74 -19.23 3.58
C LEU A 33 -2.80 -19.69 5.06
N LYS A 34 -2.95 -21.00 5.31
CA LYS A 34 -2.92 -21.62 6.65
C LYS A 34 -1.53 -22.06 7.09
N LYS A 35 -0.57 -22.17 6.16
CA LYS A 35 0.83 -22.50 6.45
C LYS A 35 1.60 -21.19 6.56
N ASP A 36 2.58 -21.12 7.46
CA ASP A 36 3.41 -19.92 7.68
C ASP A 36 4.45 -19.72 6.55
N ASP A 37 4.08 -20.06 5.31
CA ASP A 37 4.92 -19.94 4.12
C ASP A 37 4.91 -18.47 3.64
N ARG A 38 6.06 -17.83 3.71
CA ARG A 38 6.25 -16.40 3.35
C ARG A 38 6.70 -16.18 1.92
N THR A 39 6.92 -17.26 1.17
CA THR A 39 7.25 -17.19 -0.26
C THR A 39 6.30 -16.26 -1.05
N PRO A 40 4.97 -16.33 -0.87
CA PRO A 40 4.04 -15.59 -1.73
C PRO A 40 4.06 -14.10 -1.46
N VAL A 41 4.24 -13.70 -0.20
CA VAL A 41 4.37 -12.28 0.12
C VAL A 41 5.68 -11.73 -0.43
N THR A 42 6.77 -12.50 -0.29
CA THR A 42 8.08 -12.18 -0.87
C THR A 42 8.01 -11.99 -2.40
N VAL A 43 7.31 -12.88 -3.12
CA VAL A 43 7.10 -12.75 -4.57
C VAL A 43 6.34 -11.47 -4.91
N ALA A 44 5.28 -11.17 -4.16
CA ALA A 44 4.46 -10.00 -4.40
C ALA A 44 5.20 -8.69 -4.05
N ASP A 45 6.01 -8.67 -2.98
CA ASP A 45 6.87 -7.55 -2.59
C ASP A 45 7.88 -7.23 -3.71
N PHE A 46 8.67 -8.22 -4.14
CA PHE A 46 9.62 -8.04 -5.23
C PHE A 46 8.95 -7.68 -6.55
N GLY A 47 7.85 -8.34 -6.91
CA GLY A 47 7.14 -8.12 -8.16
C GLY A 47 6.54 -6.72 -8.26
N SER A 48 5.87 -6.28 -7.20
CA SER A 48 5.29 -4.92 -7.15
C SER A 48 6.37 -3.85 -7.17
N GLN A 49 7.47 -4.01 -6.41
CA GLN A 49 8.60 -3.09 -6.46
C GLN A 49 9.22 -3.04 -7.86
N ALA A 50 9.42 -4.19 -8.51
CA ALA A 50 9.97 -4.25 -9.88
C ALA A 50 9.09 -3.46 -10.87
N LEU A 51 7.77 -3.71 -10.89
CA LEU A 51 6.86 -3.04 -11.82
C LEU A 51 6.79 -1.53 -11.59
N ILE A 52 6.78 -1.09 -10.33
CA ILE A 52 6.72 0.32 -9.97
C ILE A 52 8.03 1.01 -10.34
N CYS A 53 9.17 0.45 -9.93
CA CYS A 53 10.48 1.03 -10.22
C CYS A 53 10.74 1.09 -11.72
N ARG A 54 10.35 0.07 -12.49
CA ARG A 54 10.41 0.10 -13.96
C ARG A 54 9.62 1.27 -14.54
N ALA A 55 8.38 1.47 -14.09
CA ALA A 55 7.53 2.56 -14.57
C ALA A 55 8.10 3.95 -14.20
N LEU A 56 8.68 4.08 -13.01
CA LEU A 56 9.33 5.31 -12.56
C LEU A 56 10.62 5.57 -13.35
N GLN A 57 11.47 4.58 -13.54
CA GLN A 57 12.71 4.69 -14.31
C GLN A 57 12.44 5.10 -15.76
N GLU A 58 11.38 4.57 -16.39
CA GLU A 58 10.97 4.94 -17.75
C GLU A 58 10.49 6.40 -17.83
N ALA A 59 9.74 6.85 -16.83
CA ALA A 59 9.13 8.19 -16.84
C ALA A 59 10.07 9.29 -16.31
N PHE A 60 10.88 8.97 -15.31
CA PHE A 60 11.68 9.87 -14.49
C PHE A 60 13.07 9.24 -14.21
N PRO A 61 13.90 9.06 -15.25
CA PRO A 61 15.16 8.30 -15.13
C PRO A 61 16.17 8.91 -14.15
N ASP A 62 16.03 10.19 -13.82
CA ASP A 62 16.91 10.91 -12.89
C ASP A 62 16.34 10.96 -11.45
N ASP A 63 15.09 10.56 -11.23
CA ASP A 63 14.47 10.57 -9.90
C ASP A 63 14.91 9.31 -9.13
N PRO A 64 15.53 9.45 -7.93
CA PRO A 64 15.81 8.31 -7.06
C PRO A 64 14.51 7.68 -6.54
N VAL A 65 14.54 6.37 -6.29
CA VAL A 65 13.45 5.62 -5.67
C VAL A 65 13.96 4.94 -4.40
N ILE A 66 13.21 5.10 -3.31
CA ILE A 66 13.47 4.50 -2.00
C ILE A 66 12.34 3.50 -1.70
N GLY A 67 12.61 2.22 -1.93
CA GLY A 67 11.77 1.08 -1.59
C GLY A 67 12.34 0.26 -0.43
N GLU A 68 11.65 -0.82 -0.09
CA GLU A 68 12.03 -1.71 1.02
C GLU A 68 12.96 -2.84 0.57
N GLU A 69 12.82 -3.28 -0.69
CA GLU A 69 13.43 -4.52 -1.18
C GLU A 69 14.71 -4.30 -1.99
N ASP A 70 15.56 -5.33 -2.05
CA ASP A 70 16.72 -5.41 -2.96
C ASP A 70 16.84 -6.82 -3.58
N SER A 71 17.51 -6.95 -4.72
CA SER A 71 17.57 -8.22 -5.46
C SER A 71 18.52 -9.27 -4.85
N SER A 72 19.24 -8.96 -3.76
CA SER A 72 20.34 -9.80 -3.28
C SER A 72 19.90 -11.22 -2.91
N ALA A 73 18.74 -11.36 -2.28
CA ALA A 73 18.18 -12.66 -1.90
C ALA A 73 17.82 -13.52 -3.12
N LEU A 74 17.35 -12.92 -4.22
CA LEU A 74 16.91 -13.63 -5.43
C LEU A 74 18.06 -14.26 -6.21
N ARG A 75 19.29 -13.80 -5.95
CA ARG A 75 20.53 -14.29 -6.55
C ARG A 75 21.06 -15.55 -5.87
N ASP A 76 20.51 -15.94 -4.72
CA ASP A 76 20.81 -17.20 -4.07
C ASP A 76 20.08 -18.37 -4.76
N ASP A 77 20.77 -19.50 -4.92
CA ASP A 77 20.20 -20.74 -5.46
C ASP A 77 19.15 -21.35 -4.51
N GLU A 78 19.24 -21.08 -3.20
CA GLU A 78 18.22 -21.50 -2.23
C GLU A 78 16.86 -20.84 -2.49
N ASN A 79 16.84 -19.67 -3.16
CA ASN A 79 15.64 -18.91 -3.51
C ASN A 79 15.19 -19.14 -4.96
N ALA A 80 15.65 -20.21 -5.62
CA ALA A 80 15.31 -20.50 -7.01
C ALA A 80 13.79 -20.59 -7.25
N SER A 81 13.03 -21.18 -6.33
CA SER A 81 11.56 -21.28 -6.46
C SER A 81 10.87 -19.91 -6.37
N VAL A 82 11.35 -19.03 -5.48
CA VAL A 82 10.83 -17.66 -5.33
C VAL A 82 11.11 -16.87 -6.61
N ARG A 83 12.33 -16.97 -7.13
CA ARG A 83 12.75 -16.35 -8.38
C ARG A 83 11.91 -16.83 -9.56
N ASP A 84 11.72 -18.14 -9.71
CA ASP A 84 10.96 -18.70 -10.83
C ASP A 84 9.49 -18.23 -10.79
N GLN A 85 8.89 -18.16 -9.60
CA GLN A 85 7.54 -17.64 -9.42
C GLN A 85 7.47 -16.13 -9.70
N LEU A 86 8.41 -15.34 -9.18
CA LEU A 86 8.52 -13.90 -9.45
C LEU A 86 8.61 -13.62 -10.95
N LEU A 87 9.45 -14.34 -11.69
CA LEU A 87 9.61 -14.13 -13.12
C LEU A 87 8.32 -14.49 -13.88
N ALA A 88 7.64 -15.57 -13.49
CA ALA A 88 6.35 -15.92 -14.08
C ALA A 88 5.32 -14.79 -13.93
N GLU A 89 5.17 -14.25 -12.71
CA GLU A 89 4.23 -13.16 -12.43
C GLU A 89 4.60 -11.85 -13.17
N VAL A 90 5.90 -11.52 -13.23
CA VAL A 90 6.36 -10.34 -13.97
C VAL A 90 6.16 -10.53 -15.49
N HIS A 91 6.28 -11.75 -16.01
CA HIS A 91 6.11 -12.03 -17.45
C HIS A 91 4.69 -11.82 -17.96
N ASP A 92 3.68 -11.93 -17.09
CA ASP A 92 2.29 -11.61 -17.45
C ASP A 92 2.12 -10.12 -17.80
N HIS A 93 2.97 -9.25 -17.24
CA HIS A 93 3.02 -7.82 -17.57
C HIS A 93 4.12 -7.50 -18.61
N HIS A 94 5.24 -8.22 -18.55
CA HIS A 94 6.45 -7.97 -19.33
C HIS A 94 7.11 -9.28 -19.83
N PRO A 95 6.59 -9.90 -20.91
CA PRO A 95 6.94 -11.27 -21.34
C PRO A 95 8.36 -11.45 -21.91
N HIS A 96 9.15 -10.38 -21.94
CA HIS A 96 10.50 -10.36 -22.49
C HIS A 96 11.56 -9.95 -21.46
N ALA A 97 11.16 -9.68 -20.22
CA ALA A 97 12.10 -9.33 -19.16
C ALA A 97 12.87 -10.58 -18.71
N ASP A 98 14.19 -10.55 -18.77
CA ASP A 98 15.01 -11.61 -18.16
C ASP A 98 15.25 -11.32 -16.66
N ALA A 99 15.87 -12.27 -15.96
CA ALA A 99 16.07 -12.16 -14.52
C ALA A 99 16.90 -10.93 -14.12
N GLU A 100 18.00 -10.65 -14.83
CA GLU A 100 18.84 -9.49 -14.53
C GLU A 100 18.09 -8.18 -14.78
N THR A 101 17.27 -8.10 -15.83
CA THR A 101 16.42 -6.94 -16.07
C THR A 101 15.44 -6.70 -14.92
N VAL A 102 14.82 -7.77 -14.39
CA VAL A 102 13.92 -7.66 -13.23
C VAL A 102 14.67 -7.25 -11.97
N TYR A 103 15.89 -7.75 -11.77
CA TYR A 103 16.74 -7.34 -10.65
C TYR A 103 17.14 -5.87 -10.73
N ASP A 104 17.52 -5.39 -11.91
CA ASP A 104 17.82 -3.98 -12.13
C ASP A 104 16.62 -3.08 -11.81
N TRP A 105 15.40 -3.55 -12.10
CA TRP A 105 14.18 -2.83 -11.71
C TRP A 105 13.98 -2.81 -10.20
N ILE A 106 14.16 -3.94 -9.51
CA ILE A 106 14.07 -3.99 -8.04
C ILE A 106 15.12 -3.07 -7.42
N ASP A 107 16.36 -3.16 -7.89
CA ASP A 107 17.52 -2.44 -7.35
C ASP A 107 17.47 -0.93 -7.64
N HIS A 108 16.69 -0.48 -8.62
CA HIS A 108 16.40 0.94 -8.82
C HIS A 108 15.71 1.56 -7.58
N GLY A 109 15.01 0.75 -6.77
CA GLY A 109 14.41 1.13 -5.50
C GLY A 109 15.38 1.25 -4.32
N THR A 110 16.68 1.03 -4.50
CA THR A 110 17.65 0.95 -3.37
C THR A 110 18.33 2.28 -3.04
N ALA A 111 17.79 3.41 -3.52
CA ALA A 111 18.40 4.70 -3.25
C ALA A 111 18.37 5.00 -1.73
N SER A 112 19.51 5.41 -1.19
CA SER A 112 19.68 5.73 0.24
C SER A 112 20.34 7.11 0.47
N GLY A 113 20.75 7.78 -0.61
CA GLY A 113 21.31 9.11 -0.57
C GLY A 113 20.25 10.20 -0.43
N TYR A 114 20.64 11.35 0.12
CA TYR A 114 19.79 12.52 0.12
C TYR A 114 19.53 13.02 -1.31
N SER A 115 18.27 13.33 -1.61
CA SER A 115 17.85 14.03 -2.81
C SER A 115 16.73 15.01 -2.45
N ASP A 116 16.74 16.19 -3.07
CA ASP A 116 15.64 17.15 -2.93
C ASP A 116 14.35 16.61 -3.55
N ARG A 117 14.44 15.72 -4.54
CA ARG A 117 13.31 15.07 -5.19
C ARG A 117 13.52 13.56 -5.26
N PHE A 118 12.58 12.78 -4.78
CA PHE A 118 12.64 11.32 -4.83
C PHE A 118 11.27 10.68 -4.67
N TRP A 119 11.14 9.44 -5.13
CA TRP A 119 9.98 8.60 -4.87
C TRP A 119 10.26 7.70 -3.68
N THR A 120 9.24 7.45 -2.86
CA THR A 120 9.27 6.43 -1.81
C THR A 120 8.13 5.44 -2.02
N LEU A 121 8.42 4.17 -1.78
CA LEU A 121 7.55 3.05 -2.08
C LEU A 121 7.53 2.06 -0.90
N ASP A 122 6.33 1.66 -0.51
CA ASP A 122 6.09 0.44 0.26
C ASP A 122 5.30 -0.52 -0.65
N PRO A 123 5.93 -1.61 -1.13
CA PRO A 123 5.33 -2.52 -2.10
C PRO A 123 4.12 -3.25 -1.52
N ILE A 124 4.16 -3.68 -0.27
CA ILE A 124 3.03 -4.30 0.44
C ILE A 124 2.99 -3.85 1.91
N ASP A 125 2.29 -2.75 2.13
CA ASP A 125 1.96 -2.33 3.48
C ASP A 125 0.87 -3.25 4.04
N GLY A 126 1.16 -3.87 5.19
CA GLY A 126 0.28 -4.81 5.84
C GLY A 126 0.43 -6.25 5.32
N THR A 127 1.67 -6.71 5.15
CA THR A 127 2.09 -8.10 4.87
C THR A 127 1.23 -9.17 5.59
N LYS A 128 0.90 -8.96 6.87
CA LYS A 128 0.03 -9.90 7.62
C LYS A 128 -1.40 -9.93 7.11
N GLY A 129 -1.94 -8.78 6.71
CA GLY A 129 -3.25 -8.68 6.07
C GLY A 129 -3.24 -9.33 4.69
N PHE A 130 -2.16 -9.15 3.92
CA PHE A 130 -1.95 -9.85 2.65
C PHE A 130 -2.02 -11.38 2.83
N VAL A 131 -1.21 -11.93 3.72
CA VAL A 131 -1.13 -13.39 4.00
C VAL A 131 -2.44 -13.95 4.56
N ARG A 132 -3.19 -13.19 5.36
CA ARG A 132 -4.48 -13.67 5.93
C ARG A 132 -5.63 -13.68 4.93
N GLY A 133 -5.46 -13.08 3.76
CA GLY A 133 -6.59 -12.85 2.87
C GLY A 133 -7.41 -11.59 3.21
N ASP A 134 -6.88 -10.70 4.05
CA ASP A 134 -7.51 -9.44 4.44
C ASP A 134 -7.00 -8.27 3.57
N GLN A 135 -7.01 -7.06 4.12
CA GLN A 135 -6.57 -5.84 3.45
C GLN A 135 -5.04 -5.68 3.49
N TYR A 136 -4.50 -5.16 2.41
CA TYR A 136 -3.14 -4.60 2.31
C TYR A 136 -3.19 -3.36 1.40
N ALA A 137 -2.09 -2.62 1.32
CA ALA A 137 -1.97 -1.51 0.39
C ALA A 137 -0.62 -1.50 -0.32
N ILE A 138 -0.60 -0.89 -1.51
CA ILE A 138 0.63 -0.53 -2.22
C ILE A 138 0.70 1.00 -2.14
N ALA A 139 1.76 1.54 -1.52
CA ALA A 139 1.87 2.96 -1.23
C ALA A 139 3.05 3.58 -1.97
N LEU A 140 2.78 4.56 -2.82
CA LEU A 140 3.77 5.28 -3.60
C LEU A 140 3.61 6.79 -3.38
N ALA A 141 4.69 7.49 -3.07
CA ALA A 141 4.68 8.93 -2.93
C ALA A 141 5.90 9.59 -3.58
N LEU A 142 5.70 10.80 -4.09
CA LEU A 142 6.76 11.68 -4.55
C LEU A 142 6.98 12.78 -3.53
N LEU A 143 8.23 12.97 -3.12
CA LEU A 143 8.66 14.07 -2.27
C LEU A 143 9.47 15.08 -3.08
N VAL A 144 9.27 16.36 -2.79
CA VAL A 144 10.08 17.48 -3.27
C VAL A 144 10.34 18.42 -2.10
N ASP A 145 11.60 18.73 -1.83
CA ASP A 145 12.08 19.58 -0.73
C ASP A 145 11.55 19.14 0.65
N GLY A 146 11.47 17.82 0.86
CA GLY A 146 10.94 17.24 2.10
C GLY A 146 9.41 17.26 2.23
N GLU A 147 8.69 17.72 1.21
CA GLU A 147 7.22 17.73 1.18
C GLU A 147 6.66 16.70 0.21
N VAL A 148 5.67 15.90 0.66
CA VAL A 148 4.91 15.00 -0.22
C VAL A 148 4.09 15.82 -1.21
N GLN A 149 4.38 15.69 -2.50
CA GLN A 149 3.72 16.39 -3.61
C GLN A 149 2.65 15.55 -4.28
N VAL A 150 2.92 14.25 -4.48
CA VAL A 150 2.00 13.29 -5.10
C VAL A 150 1.94 12.05 -4.23
N ALA A 151 0.74 11.49 -4.05
CA ALA A 151 0.56 10.20 -3.42
C ALA A 151 -0.40 9.35 -4.25
N ALA A 152 -0.05 8.07 -4.41
CA ALA A 152 -0.90 7.02 -4.95
C ALA A 152 -0.93 5.86 -3.97
N LEU A 153 -2.12 5.56 -3.44
CA LEU A 153 -2.34 4.46 -2.52
C LEU A 153 -3.34 3.51 -3.17
N CYS A 154 -2.89 2.30 -3.48
CA CYS A 154 -3.74 1.25 -4.01
C CYS A 154 -4.16 0.31 -2.88
N CYS A 155 -5.44 -0.01 -2.80
CA CYS A 155 -6.05 -0.78 -1.73
C CYS A 155 -6.90 -1.92 -2.34
N PRO A 156 -6.27 -3.03 -2.77
CA PRO A 156 -6.90 -4.02 -3.65
C PRO A 156 -8.10 -4.75 -3.03
N HIS A 157 -8.22 -4.80 -1.70
CA HIS A 157 -9.35 -5.44 -1.01
C HIS A 157 -10.28 -4.44 -0.29
N LEU A 158 -10.07 -3.13 -0.44
CA LEU A 158 -10.96 -2.13 0.17
C LEU A 158 -12.23 -1.99 -0.67
N PRO A 159 -13.43 -2.00 -0.05
CA PRO A 159 -14.67 -1.70 -0.75
C PRO A 159 -14.76 -0.21 -1.07
N ASN A 160 -15.60 0.16 -2.04
CA ASN A 160 -15.87 1.56 -2.41
C ASN A 160 -16.46 2.39 -1.25
N ALA A 161 -17.21 1.75 -0.35
CA ALA A 161 -17.69 2.28 0.91
C ALA A 161 -17.74 1.16 1.96
N LEU A 162 -17.56 1.48 3.24
CA LEU A 162 -17.74 0.52 4.32
C LEU A 162 -19.17 -0.01 4.33
N GLY A 163 -19.31 -1.35 4.33
CA GLY A 163 -20.61 -2.02 4.27
C GLY A 163 -21.20 -2.20 2.87
N ALA A 164 -20.47 -1.87 1.80
CA ALA A 164 -20.88 -2.20 0.43
C ALA A 164 -20.80 -3.72 0.14
N ASP A 165 -21.76 -4.22 -0.63
CA ASP A 165 -22.26 -5.60 -0.50
C ASP A 165 -22.02 -6.53 -1.73
N PRO A 166 -21.02 -6.29 -2.60
CA PRO A 166 -20.29 -7.48 -3.05
C PRO A 166 -18.75 -7.34 -3.09
N PRO A 167 -18.01 -8.40 -2.67
CA PRO A 167 -16.55 -8.47 -2.68
C PRO A 167 -15.93 -8.32 -4.08
N GLU A 168 -16.72 -8.50 -5.13
CA GLU A 168 -16.33 -8.43 -6.55
C GLU A 168 -16.06 -6.98 -7.02
N THR A 169 -16.46 -5.98 -6.24
CA THR A 169 -16.20 -4.55 -6.52
C THR A 169 -15.12 -3.95 -5.63
N ARG A 170 -14.41 -4.80 -4.87
CA ARG A 170 -13.27 -4.39 -4.04
C ARG A 170 -12.09 -3.97 -4.94
N GLY A 171 -11.26 -3.11 -4.38
CA GLY A 171 -10.11 -2.55 -5.08
C GLY A 171 -10.35 -1.08 -5.38
N GLN A 172 -9.84 -0.23 -4.50
CA GLN A 172 -9.86 1.22 -4.67
C GLN A 172 -8.43 1.76 -4.73
N ALA A 173 -8.21 2.74 -5.60
CA ALA A 173 -7.02 3.55 -5.64
C ALA A 173 -7.36 4.97 -5.19
N PHE A 174 -6.46 5.55 -4.42
CA PHE A 174 -6.55 6.91 -3.89
C PHE A 174 -5.38 7.71 -4.43
N LEU A 175 -5.68 8.88 -5.00
CA LEU A 175 -4.69 9.76 -5.62
C LEU A 175 -4.82 11.15 -5.02
N ALA A 176 -3.70 11.76 -4.67
CA ALA A 176 -3.66 13.13 -4.18
C ALA A 176 -2.48 13.89 -4.80
N VAL A 177 -2.72 15.16 -5.11
CA VAL A 177 -1.68 16.13 -5.47
C VAL A 177 -1.81 17.30 -4.50
N ARG A 178 -0.69 17.74 -3.93
CA ARG A 178 -0.65 18.84 -2.97
C ARG A 178 -1.29 20.09 -3.59
N GLY A 179 -2.31 20.62 -2.91
CA GLY A 179 -3.07 21.79 -3.37
C GLY A 179 -4.23 21.50 -4.33
N GLU A 180 -4.41 20.26 -4.80
CA GLU A 180 -5.49 19.88 -5.73
C GLU A 180 -6.56 18.97 -5.09
N GLY A 181 -6.34 18.54 -3.84
CA GLY A 181 -7.23 17.62 -3.13
C GLY A 181 -6.93 16.15 -3.41
N ALA A 182 -7.83 15.30 -2.95
CA ALA A 182 -7.73 13.85 -3.08
C ALA A 182 -8.94 13.28 -3.83
N VAL A 183 -8.71 12.20 -4.56
CA VAL A 183 -9.74 11.48 -5.31
C VAL A 183 -9.61 9.97 -5.08
N GLN A 184 -10.73 9.27 -5.23
CA GLN A 184 -10.78 7.80 -5.24
C GLN A 184 -11.34 7.29 -6.57
N LYS A 185 -10.86 6.12 -7.01
CA LYS A 185 -11.43 5.37 -8.14
C LYS A 185 -11.24 3.85 -7.98
N PRO A 186 -12.05 3.01 -8.64
CA PRO A 186 -11.76 1.58 -8.74
C PRO A 186 -10.40 1.30 -9.40
N VAL A 187 -9.73 0.23 -8.96
CA VAL A 187 -8.45 -0.22 -9.53
C VAL A 187 -8.66 -0.84 -10.91
N ALA A 188 -9.60 -1.78 -11.04
CA ALA A 188 -9.77 -2.57 -12.27
C ALA A 188 -10.54 -1.84 -13.39
N ASN A 189 -11.30 -0.79 -13.06
CA ASN A 189 -12.21 -0.15 -14.02
C ASN A 189 -11.75 1.27 -14.35
N ASP A 190 -11.87 1.65 -15.63
CA ASP A 190 -11.59 3.01 -16.09
C ASP A 190 -12.77 3.95 -15.82
N VAL A 191 -13.20 4.00 -14.56
CA VAL A 191 -14.20 4.94 -14.08
C VAL A 191 -13.50 6.25 -13.71
N ALA A 192 -14.17 7.36 -14.01
CA ALA A 192 -13.68 8.68 -13.64
C ALA A 192 -13.48 8.78 -12.12
N PRO A 193 -12.37 9.38 -11.65
CA PRO A 193 -12.12 9.55 -10.23
C PRO A 193 -13.15 10.48 -9.59
N THR A 194 -13.50 10.18 -8.35
CA THR A 194 -14.44 10.96 -7.54
C THR A 194 -13.69 11.68 -6.42
N PRO A 195 -13.92 12.99 -6.20
CA PRO A 195 -13.35 13.69 -5.05
C PRO A 195 -13.75 13.05 -3.73
N ILE A 196 -12.84 13.06 -2.77
CA ILE A 196 -13.07 12.61 -1.40
C ILE A 196 -12.69 13.71 -0.42
N HIS A 197 -13.38 13.71 0.72
CA HIS A 197 -13.14 14.64 1.80
C HIS A 197 -13.33 13.92 3.13
N THR A 198 -12.62 14.40 4.16
CA THR A 198 -12.83 13.96 5.53
C THR A 198 -14.25 14.31 5.99
N SER A 199 -14.69 13.63 7.04
CA SER A 199 -15.97 13.91 7.70
C SER A 199 -16.04 15.34 8.24
N ASP A 200 -17.24 15.93 8.22
CA ASP A 200 -17.52 17.25 8.81
C ASP A 200 -17.80 17.17 10.33
N THR A 201 -17.66 15.98 10.94
CA THR A 201 -17.89 15.78 12.37
C THR A 201 -16.98 16.67 13.21
N ILE A 202 -17.58 17.58 13.99
CA ILE A 202 -16.89 18.47 14.92
C ILE A 202 -17.05 18.06 16.39
N ASP A 203 -18.02 17.19 16.70
CA ASP A 203 -18.24 16.66 18.04
C ASP A 203 -17.44 15.36 18.21
N PRO A 204 -16.42 15.32 19.09
CA PRO A 204 -15.64 14.12 19.34
C PRO A 204 -16.51 12.92 19.72
N ALA A 205 -17.64 13.12 20.42
CA ALA A 205 -18.51 12.00 20.82
C ALA A 205 -19.19 11.28 19.65
N GLN A 206 -19.29 11.96 18.49
CA GLN A 206 -19.83 11.42 17.24
C GLN A 206 -18.74 10.80 16.35
N SER A 207 -17.48 10.90 16.75
CA SER A 207 -16.35 10.38 15.97
C SER A 207 -16.28 8.86 16.03
N ARG A 208 -15.62 8.27 15.03
CA ARG A 208 -15.23 6.87 14.96
C ARG A 208 -13.73 6.74 14.82
N PHE A 209 -13.15 5.79 15.54
CA PHE A 209 -11.74 5.43 15.38
C PHE A 209 -11.51 4.50 14.19
N CYS A 210 -10.35 4.68 13.56
CA CYS A 210 -9.73 3.70 12.69
C CYS A 210 -8.43 3.24 13.35
N GLU A 211 -8.19 1.94 13.44
CA GLU A 211 -7.08 1.36 14.20
C GLU A 211 -6.47 0.16 13.46
N SER A 212 -5.22 -0.14 13.77
CA SER A 212 -4.55 -1.36 13.27
C SER A 212 -5.31 -2.61 13.72
N PHE A 213 -5.57 -3.53 12.80
CA PHE A 213 -6.24 -4.80 13.12
C PHE A 213 -5.44 -5.65 14.11
N VAL A 214 -4.12 -5.76 13.88
CA VAL A 214 -3.23 -6.49 14.78
C VAL A 214 -2.91 -5.63 16.01
N SER A 215 -3.33 -6.10 17.19
CA SER A 215 -3.04 -5.49 18.51
C SER A 215 -1.53 -5.38 18.81
N SER A 216 -0.73 -6.21 18.11
CA SER A 216 0.62 -5.93 17.58
C SER A 216 1.12 -4.49 17.58
N HIS A 217 0.44 -3.71 16.75
CA HIS A 217 0.99 -2.49 16.14
C HIS A 217 0.39 -1.22 16.76
N SER A 218 -0.56 -1.35 17.69
CA SER A 218 -1.17 -0.23 18.42
C SER A 218 -1.76 -0.72 19.74
N SER A 219 -1.72 0.11 20.80
CA SER A 219 -2.39 -0.18 22.07
C SER A 219 -3.89 0.07 21.98
N HIS A 220 -4.67 -0.99 21.74
CA HIS A 220 -6.15 -0.92 21.72
C HIS A 220 -6.75 -0.49 23.06
N ASP A 221 -6.12 -0.84 24.18
CA ASP A 221 -6.60 -0.44 25.52
C ASP A 221 -6.48 1.08 25.74
N LEU A 222 -5.38 1.68 25.29
CA LEU A 222 -5.20 3.13 25.37
C LEU A 222 -6.13 3.86 24.41
N ALA A 223 -6.39 3.29 23.23
CA ALA A 223 -7.38 3.82 22.30
C ALA A 223 -8.79 3.78 22.92
N ALA A 224 -9.21 2.66 23.51
CA ALA A 224 -10.50 2.54 24.20
C ALA A 224 -10.65 3.56 25.33
N GLN A 225 -9.63 3.72 26.19
CA GLN A 225 -9.62 4.74 27.25
C GLN A 225 -9.71 6.18 26.70
N THR A 226 -9.08 6.43 25.55
CA THR A 226 -9.17 7.73 24.87
C THR A 226 -10.59 7.96 24.35
N GLY A 227 -11.21 6.94 23.75
CA GLY A 227 -12.60 6.98 23.29
C GLY A 227 -13.58 7.27 24.41
N GLU A 228 -13.47 6.57 25.54
CA GLU A 228 -14.29 6.80 26.74
C GLU A 228 -14.21 8.26 27.23
N ARG A 229 -13.01 8.84 27.27
CA ARG A 229 -12.80 10.23 27.70
C ARG A 229 -13.37 11.25 26.72
N LEU A 230 -13.40 10.92 25.43
CA LEU A 230 -13.97 11.76 24.37
C LEU A 230 -15.48 11.54 24.19
N GLY A 231 -16.08 10.59 24.91
CA GLY A 231 -17.50 10.24 24.77
C GLY A 231 -17.81 9.48 23.48
N ILE A 232 -16.80 8.89 22.82
CA ILE A 232 -16.96 8.11 21.59
C ILE A 232 -17.65 6.80 21.95
N THR A 233 -18.78 6.53 21.27
CA THR A 233 -19.58 5.31 21.47
C THR A 233 -19.63 4.41 20.25
N ALA A 234 -19.13 4.89 19.10
CA ALA A 234 -19.06 4.09 17.88
C ALA A 234 -17.94 3.05 17.97
N ASP A 235 -18.20 1.85 17.44
CA ASP A 235 -17.19 0.81 17.31
C ASP A 235 -16.06 1.25 16.37
N SER A 236 -14.81 0.97 16.76
CA SER A 236 -13.63 1.23 15.93
C SER A 236 -13.64 0.37 14.66
N ILE A 237 -13.22 0.96 13.55
CA ILE A 237 -12.85 0.22 12.34
C ILE A 237 -11.43 -0.32 12.51
N ARG A 238 -11.27 -1.63 12.42
CA ARG A 238 -9.98 -2.30 12.52
C ARG A 238 -9.56 -2.84 11.17
N ILE A 239 -8.46 -2.32 10.62
CA ILE A 239 -7.95 -2.71 9.30
C ILE A 239 -6.42 -2.58 9.25
N ASP A 240 -5.76 -3.48 8.52
CA ASP A 240 -4.33 -3.41 8.26
C ASP A 240 -4.01 -2.33 7.21
N SER A 241 -2.71 -2.02 7.06
CA SER A 241 -2.16 -1.08 6.07
C SER A 241 -2.59 0.39 6.17
N GLN A 242 -2.04 1.21 5.29
CA GLN A 242 -2.33 2.61 5.06
C GLN A 242 -3.74 2.82 4.49
N ALA A 243 -4.50 1.76 4.21
CA ALA A 243 -5.94 1.83 3.99
C ALA A 243 -6.69 2.59 5.10
N LYS A 244 -6.13 2.64 6.32
CA LYS A 244 -6.62 3.50 7.41
C LYS A 244 -6.65 4.98 7.02
N TYR A 245 -5.61 5.49 6.37
CA TYR A 245 -5.59 6.86 5.85
C TYR A 245 -6.65 7.08 4.78
N ALA A 246 -6.87 6.10 3.90
CA ALA A 246 -7.91 6.17 2.88
C ALA A 246 -9.32 6.27 3.49
N ILE A 247 -9.60 5.47 4.52
CA ILE A 247 -10.89 5.50 5.24
C ILE A 247 -11.13 6.87 5.89
N VAL A 248 -10.10 7.45 6.51
CA VAL A 248 -10.19 8.81 7.08
C VAL A 248 -10.38 9.85 5.97
N ALA A 249 -9.59 9.78 4.91
CA ALA A 249 -9.61 10.73 3.80
C ALA A 249 -10.95 10.77 3.04
N ARG A 250 -11.72 9.67 3.06
CA ARG A 250 -13.07 9.59 2.48
C ARG A 250 -14.21 9.76 3.50
N GLY A 251 -13.88 10.16 4.73
CA GLY A 251 -14.86 10.56 5.74
C GLY A 251 -15.62 9.43 6.40
N GLU A 252 -15.08 8.21 6.40
CA GLU A 252 -15.72 7.05 7.02
C GLU A 252 -15.18 6.72 8.42
N ALA A 253 -14.11 7.42 8.82
CA ALA A 253 -13.63 7.52 10.20
C ALA A 253 -13.05 8.93 10.42
N GLU A 254 -13.12 9.41 11.65
CA GLU A 254 -12.64 10.75 12.01
C GLU A 254 -11.20 10.73 12.49
N ILE A 255 -10.78 9.67 13.20
CA ILE A 255 -9.50 9.64 13.89
C ILE A 255 -8.80 8.30 13.64
N TYR A 256 -7.62 8.36 13.02
CA TYR A 256 -6.69 7.23 13.02
C TYR A 256 -5.81 7.29 14.27
N LEU A 257 -5.84 6.23 15.09
CA LEU A 257 -4.96 6.08 16.26
C LEU A 257 -3.94 4.96 16.05
N ARG A 258 -2.66 5.31 16.17
CA ARG A 258 -1.54 4.36 16.31
C ARG A 258 -0.74 4.73 17.56
N LEU A 259 -1.04 4.06 18.67
CA LEU A 259 -0.42 4.35 19.96
C LEU A 259 0.67 3.33 20.26
N PRO A 260 1.91 3.75 20.56
CA PRO A 260 2.97 2.82 20.95
C PRO A 260 2.55 2.07 22.20
N ARG A 261 2.97 0.81 22.31
CA ARG A 261 2.64 0.00 23.49
C ARG A 261 3.59 0.38 24.65
N PRO A 262 3.07 0.55 25.88
CA PRO A 262 3.92 0.78 27.04
C PRO A 262 4.92 -0.38 27.19
N GLY A 263 6.21 -0.06 27.28
CA GLY A 263 7.29 -1.03 27.46
C GLY A 263 7.94 -1.57 26.18
N THR A 264 7.47 -1.20 24.98
CA THR A 264 8.19 -1.42 23.73
C THR A 264 8.99 -0.18 23.37
N THR A 265 10.30 -0.15 23.65
CA THR A 265 11.18 0.97 23.29
C THR A 265 11.73 0.88 21.87
N ASP A 266 11.71 -0.33 21.28
CA ASP A 266 12.44 -0.65 20.06
C ASP A 266 11.49 -1.13 18.95
N TYR A 267 10.31 -0.49 18.81
CA TYR A 267 9.46 -0.77 17.67
C TYR A 267 10.00 -0.04 16.44
N THR A 268 10.56 -0.81 15.50
CA THR A 268 10.80 -0.41 14.11
C THR A 268 9.70 -1.03 13.23
N GLU A 269 9.28 -0.32 12.19
CA GLU A 269 8.41 -0.91 11.13
C GLU A 269 9.12 -2.06 10.43
#